data_AF-A0A7K4M5Y8-F1
#
_entry.id   AF-A0A7K4M5Y8-F1
#
_cell.length_a   1.000
_cell.length_b   1.000
_cell.length_c   1.000
_cell.angle_alpha   90.00
_cell.angle_beta   90.00
_cell.angle_gamma   90.00
#
_symmetry.space_group_name_H-M   'P 1'
#
loop_
_entity.id
_entity.type
_entity.pdbx_description
1 polymer ?
#
loop_
_entity_poly.entity_id
_entity_poly.type
_entity_poly.pdbx_seq_one_letter_code
_entity_poly.pdbx_strand_id
1 'polypeptide(L)'
;VTYSDTVSATEPCKPCTQCVGLQSMSAPCVESDDAVCRCAYGYFQDEASGGCRECHLCEAGFGLVFPCVDTQDTVCEECPEGTFSDEANFVDPCLPCTICEDNEVLLKECTATSDAECRDLHPRWTTQTPLFGGSESPEPVTWEQSSTEPAASTTADAATTVMGSSQPVVSHGTADNLIPVYCSILAAVVVGLVAYIAFKRWNSCKQNKQGANNRPVNQTPSPEGEKLHSDSGISVDSQSLHDQQPPSLGTQGP
;
A
#
# COMPACT_ATOMS: atom_id res chain seq x y z
N VAL A 1 12.50 8.22 -36.62
CA VAL A 1 13.32 7.60 -35.56
C VAL A 1 13.66 6.19 -35.99
N THR A 2 14.85 5.70 -35.63
CA THR A 2 15.43 4.45 -36.12
C THR A 2 16.35 3.84 -35.07
N TYR A 3 16.46 2.51 -35.02
CA TYR A 3 17.29 1.75 -34.07
C TYR A 3 18.14 0.69 -34.79
N SER A 4 19.13 0.12 -34.10
CA SER A 4 19.88 -1.06 -34.55
C SER A 4 20.22 -1.98 -33.36
N ASP A 5 19.60 -3.15 -33.35
CA ASP A 5 19.87 -4.28 -32.45
C ASP A 5 21.24 -4.95 -32.72
N THR A 6 21.86 -4.67 -33.86
CA THR A 6 23.26 -5.06 -34.17
C THR A 6 24.18 -3.84 -34.17
N VAL A 7 25.37 -3.99 -33.56
CA VAL A 7 26.44 -2.98 -33.65
C VAL A 7 27.18 -3.18 -34.97
N SER A 8 26.79 -2.43 -35.99
CA SER A 8 27.29 -2.56 -37.36
C SER A 8 27.57 -1.20 -38.00
N ALA A 9 28.67 -1.11 -38.75
CA ALA A 9 29.04 0.09 -39.51
C ALA A 9 28.50 0.08 -40.96
N THR A 10 27.82 -1.01 -41.37
CA THR A 10 27.35 -1.22 -42.76
C THR A 10 25.90 -1.66 -42.88
N GLU A 11 25.26 -2.10 -41.80
CA GLU A 11 23.82 -2.39 -41.81
C GLU A 11 23.02 -1.09 -41.61
N PRO A 12 21.91 -0.89 -42.34
CA PRO A 12 21.06 0.29 -42.17
C PRO A 12 20.16 0.13 -40.93
N CYS A 13 20.05 1.19 -40.14
CA CYS A 13 19.15 1.21 -38.98
C CYS A 13 17.69 0.95 -39.38
N LYS A 14 17.00 0.14 -38.58
CA LYS A 14 15.58 -0.22 -38.75
C LYS A 14 14.69 0.98 -38.34
N PRO A 15 13.55 1.22 -39.01
CA PRO A 15 12.57 2.19 -38.52
C PRO A 15 11.98 1.69 -37.19
N CYS A 16 11.78 2.59 -36.23
CA CYS A 16 11.12 2.20 -34.97
C CYS A 16 9.67 1.77 -35.20
N THR A 17 9.20 0.79 -34.44
CA THR A 17 7.79 0.47 -34.27
C THR A 17 7.04 1.67 -33.68
N GLN A 18 5.81 1.88 -34.15
CA GLN A 18 4.91 2.92 -33.64
C GLN A 18 3.71 2.26 -32.97
N CYS A 19 3.56 2.45 -31.65
CA CYS A 19 2.40 1.99 -30.92
C CYS A 19 1.15 2.77 -31.35
N VAL A 20 0.14 2.05 -31.86
CA VAL A 20 -1.09 2.61 -32.44
C VAL A 20 -2.30 1.77 -32.05
N GLY A 21 -3.49 2.39 -32.08
CA GLY A 21 -4.74 1.76 -31.63
C GLY A 21 -4.78 1.67 -30.10
N LEU A 22 -5.15 0.51 -29.58
CA LEU A 22 -5.27 0.23 -28.14
C LEU A 22 -3.91 -0.09 -27.46
N GLN A 23 -2.80 0.40 -28.02
CA GLN A 23 -1.44 0.13 -27.55
C GLN A 23 -0.74 1.40 -27.07
N SER A 24 -0.03 1.27 -25.95
CA SER A 24 0.83 2.29 -25.37
C SER A 24 2.31 1.89 -25.46
N MET A 25 3.20 2.89 -25.41
CA MET A 25 4.65 2.68 -25.46
C MET A 25 5.18 2.46 -24.04
N SER A 26 5.49 1.21 -23.68
CA SER A 26 6.04 0.88 -22.35
C SER A 26 7.55 1.12 -22.25
N ALA A 27 8.26 1.10 -23.38
CA ALA A 27 9.66 1.54 -23.47
C ALA A 27 9.87 2.33 -24.78
N PRO A 28 10.61 3.45 -24.75
CA PRO A 28 10.85 4.27 -25.94
C PRO A 28 11.86 3.63 -26.89
N CYS A 29 11.69 3.84 -28.20
CA CYS A 29 12.73 3.52 -29.18
C CYS A 29 13.97 4.37 -28.93
N VAL A 30 15.13 3.73 -28.91
CA VAL A 30 16.46 4.35 -28.75
C VAL A 30 17.38 3.88 -29.89
N GLU A 31 18.66 4.25 -29.88
CA GLU A 31 19.57 3.90 -30.97
C GLU A 31 19.87 2.38 -31.05
N SER A 32 19.79 1.66 -29.93
CA SER A 32 20.05 0.22 -29.81
C SER A 32 18.80 -0.68 -29.83
N ASP A 33 17.65 -0.16 -29.43
CA ASP A 33 16.46 -0.96 -29.10
C ASP A 33 15.19 -0.30 -29.65
N ASP A 34 14.23 -1.11 -30.10
CA ASP A 34 12.95 -0.63 -30.62
C ASP A 34 12.01 -0.16 -29.49
N ALA A 35 10.96 0.58 -29.86
CA ALA A 35 9.85 0.86 -28.96
C ALA A 35 9.12 -0.43 -28.59
N VAL A 36 9.01 -0.71 -27.29
CA VAL A 36 8.18 -1.80 -26.78
C VAL A 36 6.76 -1.28 -26.63
N CYS A 37 5.83 -1.84 -27.40
CA CYS A 37 4.40 -1.60 -27.26
C CYS A 37 3.76 -2.66 -26.35
N ARG A 38 2.83 -2.22 -25.51
CA ARG A 38 1.91 -3.06 -24.74
C ARG A 38 0.50 -2.53 -24.92
N CYS A 39 -0.51 -3.21 -24.39
CA CYS A 39 -1.86 -2.64 -24.33
C CYS A 39 -1.88 -1.33 -23.51
N ALA A 40 -2.86 -0.47 -23.79
CA ALA A 40 -3.04 0.78 -23.04
C ALA A 40 -3.51 0.52 -21.60
N TYR A 41 -3.38 1.51 -20.72
CA TYR A 41 -3.98 1.41 -19.39
C TYR A 41 -5.49 1.20 -19.49
N GLY A 42 -6.04 0.26 -18.72
CA GLY A 42 -7.40 -0.24 -18.89
C GLY A 42 -7.56 -1.34 -19.95
N TYR A 43 -6.47 -1.89 -20.49
CA TYR A 43 -6.49 -2.99 -21.47
C TYR A 43 -5.42 -4.06 -21.21
N PHE A 44 -5.75 -5.34 -21.41
CA PHE A 44 -4.84 -6.49 -21.37
C PHE A 44 -4.74 -7.20 -22.73
N GLN A 45 -3.69 -7.99 -22.96
CA GLN A 45 -3.56 -8.83 -24.15
C GLN A 45 -4.36 -10.13 -23.98
N ASP A 46 -5.37 -10.33 -24.82
CA ASP A 46 -6.18 -11.53 -24.85
C ASP A 46 -5.55 -12.61 -25.73
N GLU A 47 -4.99 -13.65 -25.11
CA GLU A 47 -4.40 -14.83 -25.77
C GLU A 47 -5.29 -15.46 -26.85
N ALA A 48 -6.62 -15.41 -26.69
CA ALA A 48 -7.57 -16.02 -27.63
C ALA A 48 -7.76 -15.24 -28.95
N SER A 49 -7.54 -13.92 -28.94
CA SER A 49 -7.67 -13.06 -30.14
C SER A 49 -6.35 -12.42 -30.59
N GLY A 50 -5.31 -12.46 -29.76
CA GLY A 50 -4.02 -11.80 -30.00
C GLY A 50 -4.10 -10.27 -29.96
N GLY A 51 -5.20 -9.71 -29.45
CA GLY A 51 -5.48 -8.27 -29.41
C GLY A 51 -5.64 -7.74 -27.99
N CYS A 52 -5.66 -6.41 -27.85
CA CYS A 52 -5.95 -5.77 -26.58
C CYS A 52 -7.47 -5.76 -26.32
N ARG A 53 -7.92 -6.34 -25.19
CA ARG A 53 -9.29 -6.23 -24.67
C ARG A 53 -9.29 -5.28 -23.48
N GLU A 54 -10.39 -4.56 -23.29
CA GLU A 54 -10.66 -3.72 -22.12
C GLU A 54 -10.72 -4.59 -20.84
N CYS A 55 -10.17 -4.10 -19.74
CA CYS A 55 -10.16 -4.79 -18.45
C CYS A 55 -11.59 -4.97 -17.91
N HIS A 56 -11.88 -6.13 -17.32
CA HIS A 56 -13.13 -6.36 -16.60
C HIS A 56 -13.25 -5.41 -15.39
N LEU A 57 -14.46 -4.93 -15.10
CA LEU A 57 -14.75 -4.09 -13.95
C LEU A 57 -15.30 -4.96 -12.81
N CYS A 58 -14.79 -4.74 -11.60
CA CYS A 58 -15.44 -5.19 -10.38
C CYS A 58 -16.65 -4.28 -10.14
N GLU A 59 -17.86 -4.82 -10.30
CA GLU A 59 -19.11 -4.10 -10.02
C GLU A 59 -19.28 -3.83 -8.52
N ALA A 60 -20.11 -2.84 -8.15
CA ALA A 60 -20.40 -2.56 -6.74
C ALA A 60 -20.89 -3.83 -6.00
N GLY A 61 -20.35 -4.11 -4.82
CA GLY A 61 -20.45 -5.40 -4.14
C GLY A 61 -19.25 -6.34 -4.34
N PHE A 62 -18.37 -6.03 -5.29
CA PHE A 62 -17.15 -6.78 -5.61
C PHE A 62 -15.92 -5.86 -5.57
N GLY A 63 -14.77 -6.43 -5.25
CA GLY A 63 -13.49 -5.70 -5.22
C GLY A 63 -12.33 -6.48 -5.81
N LEU A 64 -11.27 -5.76 -6.12
CA LEU A 64 -10.08 -6.29 -6.78
C LEU A 64 -9.29 -7.30 -5.94
N VAL A 65 -9.01 -8.46 -6.52
CA VAL A 65 -8.07 -9.48 -6.00
C VAL A 65 -6.77 -9.50 -6.80
N PHE A 66 -6.87 -9.51 -8.13
CA PHE A 66 -5.70 -9.44 -9.03
C PHE A 66 -5.87 -8.30 -10.04
N PRO A 67 -4.91 -7.36 -10.12
CA PRO A 67 -4.97 -6.22 -11.03
C PRO A 67 -4.94 -6.66 -12.48
N CYS A 68 -5.66 -5.94 -13.34
CA CYS A 68 -5.49 -6.03 -14.78
C CYS A 68 -4.04 -5.65 -15.15
N VAL A 69 -3.34 -6.54 -15.85
CA VAL A 69 -1.96 -6.39 -16.31
C VAL A 69 -1.85 -6.84 -17.76
N ASP A 70 -0.70 -6.65 -18.40
CA ASP A 70 -0.59 -6.84 -19.85
C ASP A 70 -0.87 -8.27 -20.35
N THR A 71 -0.83 -9.29 -19.47
CA THR A 71 -1.15 -10.70 -19.80
C THR A 71 -2.29 -11.31 -18.96
N GLN A 72 -3.05 -10.50 -18.20
CA GLN A 72 -4.12 -11.00 -17.33
C GLN A 72 -5.21 -9.94 -17.12
N ASP A 73 -6.46 -10.36 -17.30
CA ASP A 73 -7.66 -9.56 -16.98
C ASP A 73 -7.84 -9.37 -15.46
N THR A 74 -8.63 -8.37 -15.08
CA THR A 74 -9.04 -8.12 -13.70
C THR A 74 -9.69 -9.36 -13.07
N VAL A 75 -9.34 -9.69 -11.84
CA VAL A 75 -10.04 -10.72 -11.05
C VAL A 75 -10.63 -10.09 -9.80
N CYS A 76 -11.93 -10.27 -9.62
CA CYS A 76 -12.72 -9.69 -8.53
C CYS A 76 -13.28 -10.78 -7.60
N GLU A 77 -13.53 -10.44 -6.34
CA GLU A 77 -14.29 -11.27 -5.39
C GLU A 77 -15.46 -10.51 -4.75
N GLU A 78 -16.47 -11.23 -4.25
CA GLU A 78 -17.56 -10.66 -3.47
C GLU A 78 -17.00 -10.09 -2.15
N CYS A 79 -17.38 -8.86 -1.77
CA CYS A 79 -16.82 -8.22 -0.58
C CYS A 79 -17.20 -8.96 0.71
N PRO A 80 -16.23 -9.41 1.53
CA PRO A 80 -16.50 -10.12 2.78
C PRO A 80 -17.15 -9.23 3.84
N GLU A 81 -17.77 -9.85 4.86
CA GLU A 81 -18.41 -9.16 5.98
C GLU A 81 -17.47 -8.14 6.63
N GLY A 82 -17.94 -6.90 6.80
CA GLY A 82 -17.13 -5.78 7.28
C GLY A 82 -16.35 -5.03 6.19
N THR A 83 -16.62 -5.30 4.91
CA THR A 83 -16.08 -4.53 3.77
C THR A 83 -17.16 -4.18 2.73
N PHE A 84 -16.88 -3.17 1.90
CA PHE A 84 -17.77 -2.70 0.82
C PHE A 84 -17.00 -2.26 -0.43
N SER A 85 -17.72 -2.13 -1.55
CA SER A 85 -17.29 -1.52 -2.81
C SER A 85 -18.52 -0.87 -3.46
N ASP A 86 -18.50 0.44 -3.68
CA ASP A 86 -19.66 1.24 -4.12
C ASP A 86 -19.55 1.81 -5.55
N GLU A 87 -18.36 1.80 -6.17
CA GLU A 87 -18.13 2.17 -7.57
C GLU A 87 -17.67 0.97 -8.42
N ALA A 88 -18.14 0.88 -9.67
CA ALA A 88 -17.75 -0.18 -10.60
C ALA A 88 -16.41 0.15 -11.30
N ASN A 89 -15.30 -0.45 -10.87
CA ASN A 89 -13.97 -0.17 -11.44
C ASN A 89 -13.01 -1.38 -11.42
N PHE A 90 -11.81 -1.25 -11.98
CA PHE A 90 -10.82 -2.34 -12.12
C PHE A 90 -9.57 -2.18 -11.24
N VAL A 91 -9.60 -1.28 -10.25
CA VAL A 91 -8.42 -0.85 -9.46
C VAL A 91 -8.58 -0.97 -7.95
N ASP A 92 -9.80 -0.86 -7.42
CA ASP A 92 -10.04 -0.78 -5.99
C ASP A 92 -10.39 -2.15 -5.37
N PRO A 93 -9.74 -2.55 -4.26
CA PRO A 93 -10.16 -3.68 -3.45
C PRO A 93 -11.37 -3.30 -2.59
N CYS A 94 -12.05 -4.30 -2.01
CA CYS A 94 -13.10 -4.04 -1.02
C CYS A 94 -12.54 -3.24 0.17
N LEU A 95 -13.14 -2.09 0.43
CA LEU A 95 -12.76 -1.14 1.47
C LEU A 95 -13.35 -1.57 2.83
N PRO A 96 -12.64 -1.41 3.95
CA PRO A 96 -13.22 -1.70 5.27
C PRO A 96 -14.37 -0.74 5.59
N CYS A 97 -15.46 -1.26 6.13
CA CYS A 97 -16.58 -0.46 6.59
C CYS A 97 -16.16 0.51 7.71
N THR A 98 -16.72 1.71 7.71
CA THR A 98 -16.69 2.65 8.83
C THR A 98 -17.37 2.03 10.06
N ILE A 99 -16.78 2.26 11.23
CA ILE A 99 -17.31 1.83 12.54
C ILE A 99 -17.52 3.09 13.37
N CYS A 100 -18.77 3.35 13.79
CA CYS A 100 -19.12 4.56 14.52
C CYS A 100 -18.50 4.60 15.93
N GLU A 101 -18.13 5.79 16.39
CA GLU A 101 -17.57 6.01 17.74
C GLU A 101 -18.66 6.05 18.84
N ASP A 102 -18.26 5.95 20.13
CA ASP A 102 -19.16 5.96 21.29
C ASP A 102 -20.05 7.24 21.38
N ASN A 103 -19.63 8.32 20.73
CA ASN A 103 -20.35 9.60 20.61
C ASN A 103 -21.23 9.72 19.37
N GLU A 104 -21.36 8.66 18.57
CA GLU A 104 -22.14 8.65 17.34
C GLU A 104 -23.33 7.67 17.40
N VAL A 105 -24.24 7.79 16.43
CA VAL A 105 -25.29 6.80 16.17
C VAL A 105 -25.23 6.38 14.71
N LEU A 106 -25.14 5.07 14.50
CA LEU A 106 -25.31 4.41 13.21
C LEU A 106 -26.70 4.71 12.63
N LEU A 107 -26.75 5.36 11.47
CA LEU A 107 -27.98 5.65 10.73
C LEU A 107 -28.34 4.53 9.75
N LYS A 108 -27.32 3.85 9.23
CA LYS A 108 -27.39 2.85 8.17
C LYS A 108 -26.23 1.88 8.36
N GLU A 109 -26.58 0.59 8.42
CA GLU A 109 -25.63 -0.53 8.43
C GLU A 109 -24.77 -0.56 7.16
N CYS A 110 -23.52 -1.01 7.26
CA CYS A 110 -22.69 -1.27 6.09
C CYS A 110 -23.26 -2.43 5.26
N THR A 111 -23.11 -2.36 3.94
CA THR A 111 -23.41 -3.45 2.99
C THR A 111 -22.24 -3.65 2.06
N ALA A 112 -22.11 -4.82 1.43
CA ALA A 112 -21.07 -5.07 0.42
C ALA A 112 -21.04 -3.99 -0.70
N THR A 113 -22.15 -3.29 -0.92
CA THR A 113 -22.34 -2.23 -1.93
C THR A 113 -22.26 -0.80 -1.40
N SER A 114 -22.14 -0.55 -0.09
CA SER A 114 -22.08 0.82 0.46
C SER A 114 -21.65 0.86 1.94
N ASP A 115 -20.90 1.90 2.31
CA ASP A 115 -20.43 2.09 3.68
C ASP A 115 -21.56 2.33 4.71
N ALA A 116 -21.24 2.12 5.98
CA ALA A 116 -22.01 2.57 7.12
C ALA A 116 -22.08 4.10 7.18
N GLU A 117 -23.21 4.65 7.64
CA GLU A 117 -23.36 6.10 7.85
C GLU A 117 -23.53 6.41 9.34
N CYS A 118 -22.56 7.10 9.93
CA CYS A 118 -22.54 7.52 11.34
C CYS A 118 -23.00 8.96 11.52
N ARG A 119 -23.44 9.32 12.73
CA ARG A 119 -23.84 10.70 13.07
C ARG A 119 -23.59 11.04 14.53
N ASP A 120 -22.80 12.09 14.75
CA ASP A 120 -22.62 12.78 16.04
C ASP A 120 -23.89 12.90 16.90
N LEU A 121 -23.79 12.48 18.16
CA LEU A 121 -24.66 12.89 19.26
C LEU A 121 -24.29 14.29 19.75
N HIS A 122 -24.44 15.28 18.86
CA HIS A 122 -24.22 16.69 19.20
C HIS A 122 -25.02 17.08 20.46
N PRO A 123 -24.39 17.64 21.53
CA PRO A 123 -25.02 17.82 22.85
C PRO A 123 -26.08 18.93 22.92
N ARG A 124 -26.62 19.36 21.78
CA ARG A 124 -27.65 20.41 21.68
C ARG A 124 -29.07 19.91 21.96
N TRP A 125 -29.26 18.61 22.12
CA TRP A 125 -30.55 18.00 22.50
C TRP A 125 -30.62 17.52 23.96
N THR A 126 -29.53 17.64 24.74
CA THR A 126 -29.47 17.23 26.16
C THR A 126 -29.53 18.38 27.18
N THR A 127 -29.94 19.60 26.76
CA THR A 127 -30.17 20.73 27.68
C THR A 127 -31.48 21.46 27.42
N GLN A 128 -32.59 20.86 27.86
CA GLN A 128 -33.74 21.60 28.41
C GLN A 128 -34.23 20.92 29.69
N THR A 129 -33.34 20.75 30.67
CA THR A 129 -33.73 20.57 32.08
C THR A 129 -34.28 21.90 32.58
N PRO A 130 -35.58 22.00 32.96
CA PRO A 130 -36.10 23.22 33.57
C PRO A 130 -35.50 23.34 34.97
N LEU A 131 -34.56 24.26 35.16
CA LEU A 131 -33.97 24.51 36.48
C LEU A 131 -35.07 25.05 37.41
N PHE A 132 -35.16 24.48 38.62
CA PHE A 132 -36.14 24.87 39.63
C PHE A 132 -36.05 26.38 39.96
N GLY A 133 -37.06 27.14 39.50
CA GLY A 133 -37.40 28.47 40.01
C GLY A 133 -38.83 28.42 40.52
N GLY A 134 -39.02 28.40 41.84
CA GLY A 134 -40.34 28.20 42.46
C GLY A 134 -40.99 29.51 42.92
N SER A 135 -42.32 29.57 42.80
CA SER A 135 -43.18 30.30 43.75
C SER A 135 -44.62 29.78 43.71
N GLU A 136 -45.30 29.89 44.86
CA GLU A 136 -46.77 30.01 45.06
C GLU A 136 -47.76 28.97 44.45
N SER A 137 -48.10 27.98 45.29
CA SER A 137 -49.45 27.54 45.73
C SER A 137 -50.75 28.20 45.18
N PRO A 138 -51.95 27.55 45.30
CA PRO A 138 -52.24 26.12 45.54
C PRO A 138 -53.54 25.53 44.88
N GLU A 139 -53.80 24.24 45.14
CA GLU A 139 -55.11 23.51 45.05
C GLU A 139 -55.66 23.18 43.61
N PRO A 140 -56.78 22.39 43.45
CA PRO A 140 -56.62 20.95 43.26
C PRO A 140 -57.52 20.31 42.17
N VAL A 141 -57.12 19.16 41.62
CA VAL A 141 -58.04 18.28 40.86
C VAL A 141 -57.87 16.81 41.28
N THR A 142 -59.02 16.18 41.53
CA THR A 142 -59.23 14.82 42.03
C THR A 142 -58.76 13.71 41.08
N TRP A 143 -58.36 12.57 41.67
CA TRP A 143 -58.34 11.28 40.99
C TRP A 143 -59.75 10.66 41.03
N GLU A 144 -60.25 10.16 39.91
CA GLU A 144 -61.38 9.23 39.85
C GLU A 144 -61.10 8.08 38.87
N GLN A 145 -61.85 6.99 38.98
CA GLN A 145 -61.31 5.64 38.78
C GLN A 145 -62.28 4.72 38.03
N SER A 146 -61.82 4.11 36.93
CA SER A 146 -62.46 2.96 36.27
C SER A 146 -61.49 2.36 35.24
N SER A 147 -61.32 1.05 35.01
CA SER A 147 -61.58 -0.21 35.71
C SER A 147 -61.67 -1.29 34.63
N THR A 148 -60.91 -2.38 34.75
CA THR A 148 -61.34 -3.78 34.50
C THR A 148 -60.11 -4.67 34.62
N GLU A 149 -60.13 -5.56 35.61
CA GLU A 149 -59.28 -6.74 35.67
C GLU A 149 -60.09 -7.95 35.15
N PRO A 150 -59.44 -9.05 34.70
CA PRO A 150 -59.23 -10.13 35.66
C PRO A 150 -57.89 -10.86 35.54
N ALA A 151 -57.35 -11.23 36.71
CA ALA A 151 -56.12 -12.00 36.91
C ALA A 151 -56.00 -13.34 36.16
N ALA A 152 -54.76 -13.71 35.85
CA ALA A 152 -54.29 -15.10 35.79
C ALA A 152 -52.85 -15.21 36.33
N SER A 153 -52.60 -16.19 37.18
CA SER A 153 -51.37 -16.43 37.94
C SER A 153 -50.22 -17.06 37.14
N THR A 154 -48.96 -16.72 37.49
CA THR A 154 -48.00 -17.67 38.12
C THR A 154 -46.74 -16.96 38.65
N THR A 155 -45.98 -17.63 39.51
CA THR A 155 -44.79 -17.13 40.23
C THR A 155 -43.49 -17.79 39.76
N ALA A 156 -42.40 -17.01 39.62
CA ALA A 156 -41.02 -17.51 39.76
C ALA A 156 -40.04 -16.35 40.05
N ASP A 157 -39.27 -16.46 41.14
CA ASP A 157 -38.11 -15.61 41.42
C ASP A 157 -36.86 -16.09 40.67
N ALA A 158 -36.00 -15.15 40.26
CA ALA A 158 -34.63 -15.43 39.80
C ALA A 158 -33.70 -14.22 39.97
N ALA A 159 -33.36 -13.88 41.22
CA ALA A 159 -32.34 -12.87 41.51
C ALA A 159 -30.93 -13.49 41.47
N THR A 160 -30.08 -13.06 40.52
CA THR A 160 -28.67 -13.48 40.45
C THR A 160 -27.74 -12.28 40.60
N THR A 161 -27.19 -12.10 41.80
CA THR A 161 -26.14 -11.12 42.07
C THR A 161 -24.81 -11.51 41.41
N VAL A 162 -24.20 -10.59 40.66
CA VAL A 162 -22.76 -10.63 40.37
C VAL A 162 -22.17 -9.25 40.69
N MET A 163 -21.30 -9.19 41.70
CA MET A 163 -20.42 -8.02 41.91
C MET A 163 -19.19 -8.19 41.03
N GLY A 164 -19.13 -7.48 39.91
CA GLY A 164 -17.95 -7.38 39.04
C GLY A 164 -17.34 -6.00 39.14
N SER A 165 -16.26 -5.84 39.91
CA SER A 165 -15.51 -4.59 39.97
C SER A 165 -14.41 -4.56 38.90
N SER A 166 -14.48 -3.59 38.01
CA SER A 166 -13.37 -3.17 37.16
C SER A 166 -13.40 -1.66 36.97
N GLN A 167 -12.27 -0.99 37.20
CA GLN A 167 -12.11 0.44 36.91
C GLN A 167 -11.86 0.65 35.41
N PRO A 168 -12.27 1.80 34.84
CA PRO A 168 -11.89 2.16 33.48
C PRO A 168 -10.39 2.46 33.42
N VAL A 169 -9.63 1.63 32.70
CA VAL A 169 -8.30 2.02 32.23
C VAL A 169 -8.50 2.87 30.98
N VAL A 170 -8.51 4.19 31.17
CA VAL A 170 -8.57 5.16 30.07
C VAL A 170 -7.32 5.01 29.22
N SER A 171 -7.46 4.46 28.00
CA SER A 171 -6.39 4.38 26.99
C SER A 171 -6.57 5.43 25.88
N HIS A 172 -7.28 6.52 26.16
CA HIS A 172 -7.46 7.65 25.25
C HIS A 172 -6.20 8.54 25.27
N GLY A 173 -5.54 8.73 24.12
CA GLY A 173 -4.41 9.67 23.98
C GLY A 173 -3.26 9.28 23.05
N THR A 174 -3.26 8.08 22.46
CA THR A 174 -2.19 7.63 21.54
C THR A 174 -2.44 7.94 20.06
N ALA A 175 -3.70 8.04 19.62
CA ALA A 175 -4.05 8.27 18.20
C ALA A 175 -3.71 9.68 17.71
N ASP A 176 -4.19 10.72 18.39
CA ASP A 176 -4.02 12.14 17.99
C ASP A 176 -2.54 12.57 17.91
N ASN A 177 -1.69 11.92 18.71
CA ASN A 177 -0.25 12.17 18.75
C ASN A 177 0.54 11.30 17.76
N LEU A 178 -0.07 10.25 17.17
CA LEU A 178 0.63 9.30 16.31
C LEU A 178 1.17 9.95 15.04
N ILE A 179 0.34 10.77 14.37
CA ILE A 179 0.70 11.47 13.13
C ILE A 179 1.85 12.47 13.35
N PRO A 180 1.79 13.43 14.30
CA PRO A 180 2.90 14.37 14.51
C PRO A 180 4.17 13.69 15.03
N VAL A 181 4.07 12.61 15.82
CA VAL A 181 5.24 11.81 16.22
C VAL A 181 5.86 11.11 15.01
N TYR A 182 5.07 10.50 14.14
CA TYR A 182 5.55 9.84 12.93
C TYR A 182 6.24 10.82 11.97
N CYS A 183 5.63 11.98 11.71
CA CYS A 183 6.27 13.04 10.92
C CYS A 183 7.59 13.54 11.54
N SER A 184 7.66 13.65 12.86
CA SER A 184 8.89 14.04 13.57
C SER A 184 10.00 12.99 13.44
N ILE A 185 9.65 11.70 13.53
CA ILE A 185 10.59 10.59 13.35
C ILE A 185 11.08 10.52 11.89
N LEU A 186 10.19 10.63 10.91
CA LEU A 186 10.57 10.66 9.49
C LEU A 186 11.51 11.85 9.18
N ALA A 187 11.21 13.04 9.70
CA ALA A 187 12.09 14.21 9.54
C ALA A 187 13.47 13.97 10.14
N ALA A 188 13.55 13.38 11.35
CA ALA A 188 14.82 13.03 11.98
C ALA A 188 15.62 11.97 11.18
N VAL A 189 14.95 10.96 10.61
CA VAL A 189 15.59 9.94 9.75
C VAL A 189 16.11 10.57 8.46
N VAL A 190 15.33 11.43 7.78
CA VAL A 190 15.76 12.12 6.55
C VAL A 190 16.96 13.04 6.83
N VAL A 191 16.92 13.84 7.89
CA VAL A 191 18.06 14.69 8.30
C VAL A 191 19.28 13.84 8.65
N GLY A 192 19.10 12.72 9.36
CA GLY A 192 20.17 11.77 9.68
C GLY A 192 20.81 11.14 8.44
N LEU A 193 20.01 10.75 7.44
CA LEU A 193 20.51 10.21 6.17
C LEU A 193 21.25 11.27 5.34
N VAL A 194 20.74 12.50 5.26
CA VAL A 194 21.42 13.62 4.59
C VAL A 194 22.75 13.94 5.28
N ALA A 195 22.76 13.99 6.62
CA ALA A 195 23.98 14.19 7.41
C ALA A 195 24.98 13.03 7.24
N TYR A 196 24.51 11.78 7.19
CA TYR A 196 25.37 10.61 6.92
C TYR A 196 25.97 10.65 5.51
N ILE A 197 25.19 11.00 4.49
CA ILE A 197 25.67 11.16 3.10
C ILE A 197 26.69 12.30 3.02
N ALA A 198 26.42 13.44 3.67
CA ALA A 198 27.36 14.56 3.75
C ALA A 198 28.65 14.19 4.48
N PHE A 199 28.57 13.51 5.62
CA PHE A 199 29.73 13.02 6.37
C PHE A 199 30.52 11.96 5.59
N LYS A 200 29.85 11.04 4.91
CA LYS A 200 30.48 10.01 4.06
C LYS A 200 31.21 10.66 2.88
N ARG A 201 30.58 11.60 2.17
CA ARG A 201 31.23 12.41 1.12
C ARG A 201 32.41 13.20 1.68
N TRP A 202 32.25 13.89 2.80
CA TRP A 202 33.34 14.64 3.47
C TRP A 202 34.52 13.74 3.84
N ASN A 203 34.27 12.56 4.39
CA ASN A 203 35.32 11.63 4.80
C ASN A 203 35.99 10.95 3.60
N SER A 204 35.24 10.63 2.53
CA SER A 204 35.81 10.20 1.24
C SER A 204 36.68 11.29 0.60
N CYS A 205 36.23 12.56 0.60
CA CYS A 205 37.05 13.69 0.16
C CYS A 205 38.30 13.89 1.05
N LYS A 206 38.19 13.68 2.36
CA LYS A 206 39.31 13.73 3.31
C LYS A 206 40.36 12.65 3.03
N GLN A 207 39.95 11.41 2.77
CA GLN A 207 40.88 10.35 2.38
C GLN A 207 41.50 10.59 1.00
N ASN A 208 40.71 11.01 0.00
CA ASN A 208 41.24 11.33 -1.32
C ASN A 208 42.27 12.48 -1.26
N LYS A 209 42.04 13.49 -0.39
CA LYS A 209 42.99 14.59 -0.16
C LYS A 209 44.29 14.14 0.53
N GLN A 210 44.27 13.05 1.30
CA GLN A 210 45.50 12.44 1.84
C GLN A 210 46.27 11.65 0.77
N GLY A 211 45.59 11.01 -0.18
CA GLY A 211 46.23 10.38 -1.34
C GLY A 211 46.89 11.39 -2.29
N ALA A 212 46.24 12.52 -2.53
CA ALA A 212 46.73 13.54 -3.47
C ALA A 212 47.99 14.29 -3.01
N ASN A 213 48.20 14.46 -1.70
CA ASN A 213 49.26 15.33 -1.16
C ASN A 213 50.66 14.66 -1.10
N ASN A 214 50.79 13.42 -1.56
CA ASN A 214 52.03 12.64 -1.51
C ASN A 214 52.71 12.46 -2.88
N ARG A 215 52.22 13.10 -3.95
CA ARG A 215 52.84 13.05 -5.29
C ARG A 215 53.70 14.31 -5.54
N PRO A 216 55.01 14.18 -5.81
CA PRO A 216 55.86 15.32 -6.10
C PRO A 216 55.54 15.95 -7.47
N VAL A 217 55.92 17.23 -7.61
CA VAL A 217 55.73 18.07 -8.80
C VAL A 217 56.46 17.51 -10.02
N ASN A 218 55.75 17.30 -11.14
CA ASN A 218 56.17 17.91 -12.40
C ASN A 218 55.07 18.04 -13.48
N GLN A 219 54.90 19.28 -13.94
CA GLN A 219 54.64 19.77 -15.31
C GLN A 219 53.91 18.88 -16.34
N THR A 220 52.77 19.38 -16.83
CA THR A 220 52.27 19.18 -18.21
C THR A 220 53.22 19.85 -19.22
N PRO A 221 53.29 19.39 -20.49
CA PRO A 221 52.31 19.80 -21.49
C PRO A 221 51.77 18.67 -22.39
N SER A 222 50.91 19.06 -23.33
CA SER A 222 50.21 18.26 -24.35
C SER A 222 50.75 18.63 -25.76
N PRO A 223 50.30 18.02 -26.87
CA PRO A 223 50.25 16.61 -27.26
C PRO A 223 51.06 16.34 -28.56
N GLU A 224 51.31 15.07 -28.92
CA GLU A 224 51.47 14.55 -30.30
C GLU A 224 51.84 13.05 -30.26
N GLY A 225 51.80 12.33 -31.39
CA GLY A 225 52.50 11.03 -31.54
C GLY A 225 51.64 9.76 -31.70
N GLU A 226 51.46 9.37 -32.95
CA GLU A 226 51.04 8.06 -33.47
C GLU A 226 51.87 6.81 -33.03
N LYS A 227 51.26 5.60 -33.19
CA LYS A 227 51.83 4.40 -33.90
C LYS A 227 52.04 3.04 -33.17
N LEU A 228 51.07 2.13 -33.40
CA LEU A 228 51.17 0.66 -33.66
C LEU A 228 51.62 -0.36 -32.60
N HIS A 229 51.13 -1.60 -32.82
CA HIS A 229 51.44 -2.91 -32.21
C HIS A 229 50.81 -3.14 -30.81
N SER A 230 49.94 -4.15 -30.63
CA SER A 230 50.22 -5.61 -30.46
C SER A 230 50.94 -5.89 -29.13
N ASP A 231 50.52 -6.82 -28.27
CA ASP A 231 49.95 -8.15 -28.59
C ASP A 231 48.90 -8.65 -27.56
N SER A 232 48.48 -9.91 -27.69
CA SER A 232 47.43 -10.57 -26.91
C SER A 232 47.91 -11.08 -25.54
N GLY A 233 47.00 -11.11 -24.54
CA GLY A 233 47.27 -11.64 -23.20
C GLY A 233 46.04 -12.29 -22.57
N ILE A 234 45.69 -13.50 -23.00
CA ILE A 234 44.63 -14.32 -22.40
C ILE A 234 45.18 -15.21 -21.28
N SER A 235 44.54 -15.19 -20.11
CA SER A 235 44.80 -16.13 -19.02
C SER A 235 43.50 -16.86 -18.66
N VAL A 236 43.43 -18.15 -18.98
CA VAL A 236 42.35 -19.05 -18.56
C VAL A 236 42.78 -19.72 -17.26
N ASP A 237 41.95 -19.67 -16.22
CA ASP A 237 42.22 -20.32 -14.94
C ASP A 237 41.34 -21.57 -14.76
N SER A 238 41.94 -22.70 -14.37
CA SER A 238 41.28 -24.02 -14.28
C SER A 238 42.16 -25.10 -13.61
N GLN A 239 42.08 -25.20 -12.27
CA GLN A 239 42.26 -26.43 -11.45
C GLN A 239 41.89 -26.05 -9.99
N SER A 240 41.04 -26.72 -9.20
CA SER A 240 40.65 -28.15 -9.01
C SER A 240 41.39 -28.81 -7.83
N LEU A 241 40.64 -29.62 -7.05
CA LEU A 241 41.01 -30.27 -5.77
C LEU A 241 41.22 -29.27 -4.61
N HIS A 242 40.83 -29.51 -3.35
CA HIS A 242 40.40 -30.70 -2.58
C HIS A 242 39.35 -30.22 -1.52
N ASP A 243 38.62 -30.96 -0.67
CA ASP A 243 38.49 -32.38 -0.22
C ASP A 243 37.13 -32.51 0.58
N GLN A 244 36.87 -33.63 1.27
CA GLN A 244 35.93 -33.87 2.40
C GLN A 244 34.50 -34.38 2.11
N GLN A 245 34.25 -35.64 2.50
CA GLN A 245 32.91 -36.21 2.80
C GLN A 245 33.03 -37.34 3.85
N PRO A 246 32.15 -37.36 4.87
CA PRO A 246 31.78 -38.58 5.60
C PRO A 246 30.22 -38.74 5.65
N PRO A 247 29.62 -39.83 6.18
CA PRO A 247 29.07 -40.85 5.28
C PRO A 247 27.59 -41.24 5.52
N SER A 248 26.94 -41.81 4.50
CA SER A 248 25.65 -42.50 4.64
C SER A 248 25.83 -44.01 4.86
N LEU A 249 25.02 -44.60 5.75
CA LEU A 249 25.13 -46.01 6.14
C LEU A 249 24.26 -46.91 5.24
N GLY A 250 24.89 -47.77 4.45
CA GLY A 250 24.21 -48.79 3.63
C GLY A 250 23.84 -50.06 4.43
N THR A 251 22.82 -50.81 3.97
CA THR A 251 22.29 -52.00 4.65
C THR A 251 22.03 -53.14 3.65
N GLN A 252 22.45 -54.36 4.02
CA GLN A 252 22.34 -55.63 3.24
C GLN A 252 23.14 -55.60 1.89
N GLY A 253 23.74 -56.67 1.38
CA GLY A 253 23.67 -58.11 1.67
C GLY A 253 23.48 -58.89 0.35
N PRO A 254 23.66 -60.23 0.28
CA PRO A 254 24.17 -61.16 1.29
C PRO A 254 25.67 -61.49 1.15
#